data_AF-A0A9P6CRU0-F1
#
_entry.id   AF-A0A9P6CRU0-F1
#
_cell.length_a   1.000
_cell.length_b   1.000
_cell.length_c   1.000
_cell.angle_alpha   90.00
_cell.angle_beta   90.00
_cell.angle_gamma   90.00
#
_symmetry.space_group_name_H-M   'P 1'
#
loop_
_entity.id
_entity.type
_entity.pdbx_description
1 polymer ?
#
loop_
_entity_poly.entity_id
_entity_poly.type
_entity_poly.pdbx_seq_one_letter_code
_entity_poly.pdbx_strand_id
1 'polypeptide(L)' 'MTPHLNWIRNYQPYRVPIRLADSRIIYSEGMGTVKFRPIIDGKTIRDVEFTRVLYVPALRN' A
#
# COMPACT_ATOMS: atom_id res chain seq x y z
N MET A 1 2.26 2.03 2.10
CA MET A 1 2.77 0.83 1.39
C MET A 1 2.01 -0.39 1.91
N THR A 2 1.75 -1.39 1.07
CA THR A 2 0.97 -2.58 1.44
C THR A 2 1.55 -3.86 0.82
N PRO A 3 1.52 -5.00 1.54
CA PRO A 3 1.88 -6.31 0.99
C PRO A 3 0.75 -7.01 0.21
N HIS A 4 -0.45 -6.43 0.17
CA HIS A 4 -1.66 -7.04 -0.38
C HIS A 4 -1.95 -6.54 -1.79
N LEU A 5 -1.60 -7.33 -2.81
CA LEU A 5 -1.81 -6.98 -4.22
C LEU A 5 -3.29 -6.76 -4.56
N ASN A 6 -4.18 -7.57 -3.99
CA ASN A 6 -5.63 -7.48 -4.21
C ASN A 6 -6.26 -6.17 -3.72
N TRP A 7 -5.57 -5.38 -2.89
CA TRP A 7 -6.03 -4.05 -2.47
C TRP A 7 -5.67 -2.95 -3.47
N ILE A 8 -4.67 -3.21 -4.31
CA ILE A 8 -4.15 -2.24 -5.28
C ILE A 8 -5.04 -2.24 -6.52
N ARG A 9 -5.45 -1.04 -6.92
CA ARG A 9 -6.13 -0.75 -8.19
C ARG A 9 -5.17 0.00 -9.11
N ASN A 10 -5.39 -0.11 -10.42
CA ASN A 10 -4.56 0.55 -11.45
C ASN A 10 -3.07 0.25 -11.25
N TYR A 11 -2.75 -1.03 -11.04
CA TYR A 11 -1.40 -1.48 -10.77
C TYR A 11 -0.46 -1.13 -11.93
N GLN A 12 0.71 -0.60 -11.60
CA GLN A 12 1.81 -0.39 -12.54
C GLN A 12 3.11 -0.92 -11.93
N PRO A 13 3.95 -1.64 -12.70
CA PRO A 13 5.29 -2.00 -12.27
C PRO A 13 6.08 -0.76 -11.87
N TYR A 14 6.64 -0.77 -10.66
CA TYR A 14 7.37 0.36 -10.11
C TYR A 14 8.28 -0.13 -8.98
N ARG A 15 9.59 -0.06 -9.20
CA ARG A 15 10.61 -0.60 -8.29
C ARG A 15 11.47 0.52 -7.72
N VAL A 16 11.36 0.74 -6.43
CA VAL A 16 12.21 1.67 -5.67
C VAL A 16 12.72 1.01 -4.38
N PRO A 17 13.96 1.33 -3.94
CA PRO A 17 14.48 0.86 -2.67
C PRO A 17 13.77 1.54 -1.50
N ILE A 18 13.52 0.78 -0.43
CA ILE A 18 12.88 1.22 0.80
C ILE A 18 13.76 0.77 1.95
N ARG A 19 14.29 1.72 2.72
CA ARG A 19 15.08 1.42 3.92
C ARG A 19 14.14 1.27 5.11
N LEU A 20 14.13 0.09 5.72
CA LEU A 20 13.39 -0.22 6.92
C LEU A 20 14.07 0.36 8.17
N ALA A 21 13.34 0.36 9.29
CA ALA A 21 13.85 0.84 10.57
C ALA A 21 15.04 -0.01 11.10
N ASP A 22 15.09 -1.29 10.75
CA ASP A 22 16.20 -2.21 11.05
C ASP A 22 17.39 -2.06 10.07
N SER A 23 17.41 -0.99 9.27
CA SER A 23 18.40 -0.69 8.23
C SER A 23 18.44 -1.65 7.04
N ARG A 24 17.56 -2.67 6.98
CA ARG A 24 17.45 -3.52 5.78
C ARG A 24 16.86 -2.71 4.62
N ILE A 25 17.27 -3.05 3.40
CA ILE A 25 16.70 -2.48 2.18
C ILE A 25 15.81 -3.52 1.52
N ILE A 26 14.54 -3.18 1.34
CA ILE A 26 13.58 -3.95 0.54
C ILE A 26 13.16 -3.13 -0.68
N TYR A 27 12.39 -3.74 -1.59
CA TYR A 27 11.97 -3.07 -2.82
C TYR A 27 10.46 -3.14 -2.98
N SER A 28 9.87 -2.09 -3.55
CA SER A 28 8.55 -2.21 -4.15
C SER A 28 8.60 -3.05 -5.42
N GLU A 29 7.51 -3.75 -5.71
CA GLU A 29 7.33 -4.41 -7.02
C GLU A 29 6.41 -3.60 -7.93
N GLY A 30 5.53 -2.79 -7.33
CA GLY A 30 4.61 -1.94 -8.06
C GLY A 30 4.08 -0.77 -7.27
N MET A 31 3.21 -0.01 -7.92
CA MET A 31 2.49 1.12 -7.35
C MET A 31 1.07 1.15 -7.90
N GLY A 32 0.14 1.68 -7.13
CA GLY A 32 -1.21 1.97 -7.60
C GLY A 32 -2.01 2.73 -6.57
N THR A 33 -3.30 2.47 -6.56
CA THR A 33 -4.27 3.19 -5.72
C THR A 33 -4.95 2.22 -4.75
N VAL A 34 -5.18 2.63 -3.51
CA VAL A 34 -5.92 1.84 -2.51
C VAL A 34 -7.14 2.62 -2.06
N LYS A 35 -8.31 1.98 -2.14
CA LYS A 35 -9.56 2.52 -1.61
C LYS A 35 -9.74 2.04 -0.17
N PHE A 36 -9.82 2.98 0.76
CA PHE A 36 -10.04 2.73 2.18
C PHE A 36 -11.42 3.23 2.58
N ARG A 37 -12.16 2.38 3.30
CA ARG A 37 -13.47 2.72 3.85
C ARG A 37 -13.32 2.90 5.36
N PRO A 38 -13.25 4.13 5.86
CA PRO A 38 -13.09 4.35 7.29
C PRO A 38 -14.39 4.09 8.03
N ILE A 39 -14.27 3.52 9.22
CA ILE A 39 -15.36 3.40 10.19
C ILE A 39 -14.97 4.24 11.40
N ILE A 40 -15.74 5.29 11.69
CA ILE A 40 -15.54 6.20 12.84
C ILE A 40 -16.81 6.16 13.67
N ASP A 41 -16.68 5.89 14.97
CA ASP A 41 -17.80 5.72 15.90
C ASP A 41 -18.88 4.74 15.40
N GLY A 42 -18.43 3.62 14.81
CA GLY A 42 -19.31 2.58 14.23
C GLY A 42 -20.00 2.99 12.93
N LYS A 43 -19.76 4.21 12.42
CA LYS A 43 -20.34 4.68 11.17
C LYS A 43 -19.33 4.63 10.05
N THR A 44 -19.73 4.06 8.91
CA THR A 44 -18.98 4.20 7.67
C THR A 44 -19.03 5.65 7.25
N ILE A 45 -17.87 6.27 7.05
CA ILE A 45 -17.76 7.60 6.47
C ILE A 45 -17.35 7.52 5.01
N ARG A 46 -17.18 8.68 4.36
CA ARG A 46 -16.75 8.78 2.97
C ARG A 46 -15.47 7.98 2.73
N ASP A 47 -15.50 7.16 1.68
CA ASP A 47 -14.34 6.41 1.24
C ASP A 47 -13.18 7.36 0.90
N VAL A 48 -11.98 7.00 1.34
CA VAL A 48 -10.73 7.72 1.06
C VAL A 48 -9.93 6.92 0.04
N GLU A 49 -9.33 7.63 -0.92
CA GLU A 49 -8.47 7.02 -1.91
C GLU A 49 -7.02 7.43 -1.66
N PHE A 50 -6.18 6.45 -1.34
CA PHE A 50 -4.74 6.64 -1.27
C PHE A 50 -4.15 6.43 -2.65
N THR A 51 -3.56 7.47 -3.23
CA THR A 51 -2.85 7.39 -4.50
C THR A 51 -1.38 7.07 -4.29
N ARG A 52 -0.72 6.51 -5.32
CA ARG A 52 0.72 6.20 -5.31
C ARG A 52 1.15 5.26 -4.17
N VAL A 53 0.29 4.33 -3.80
CA VAL A 53 0.60 3.32 -2.78
C VAL A 53 1.55 2.28 -3.37
N LEU A 54 2.71 2.11 -2.75
CA LEU A 54 3.65 1.07 -3.12
C LEU A 54 3.15 -0.32 -2.70
N TYR A 55 3.20 -1.26 -3.65
CA TYR A 55 3.07 -2.69 -3.41
C TYR A 55 4.44 -3.26 -3.05
N VAL A 56 4.53 -3.81 -1.83
CA VAL A 56 5.79 -4.28 -1.23
C VAL A 56 5.55 -5.64 -0.57
N PRO A 57 5.59 -6.75 -1.32
CA PRO A 57 5.26 -8.08 -0.79
C PRO A 57 6.21 -8.57 0.31
N ALA A 58 7.44 -8.04 0.37
CA ALA A 58 8.37 -8.33 1.46
C ALA A 58 7.91 -7.82 2.85
N LEU A 59 6.85 -7.01 2.93
CA LEU A 59 6.23 -6.57 4.20
C LEU A 59 5.21 -7.55 4.76
N ARG A 60 5.04 -8.75 4.18
CA ARG A 60 4.16 -9.78 4.75
C ARG A 60 4.76 -10.27 6.08
N ASN A 61 4.01 -10.10 7.16
CA ASN A 61 4.22 -10.80 8.43
C ASN A 61 3.62 -12.20 8.37
#